data_AF-A0A845JTM7-F1
#
_entry.id   AF-A0A845JTM7-F1
#
_cell.length_a   1.000
_cell.length_b   1.000
_cell.length_c   1.000
_cell.angle_alpha   90.00
_cell.angle_beta   90.00
_cell.angle_gamma   90.00
#
_symmetry.space_group_name_H-M   'P 1'
#
loop_
_entity.id
_entity.type
_entity.pdbx_description
1 polymer ?
#
loop_
_entity_poly.entity_id
_entity_poly.type
_entity_poly.pdbx_seq_one_letter_code
_entity_poly.pdbx_strand_id
1 'polypeptide(L)' 'MKHKGKDAFRLILPEYYKQACLNCHGEPKGSKDITGGKKEGSKLGELGGAISFAIYNWKFERVIS' A
#
# COMPACT_ATOMS: atom_id res chain seq x y z
N MET A 1 13.26 -5.95 13.79
CA MET A 1 13.01 -4.57 14.29
C MET A 1 12.08 -4.65 15.50
N LYS A 2 12.05 -3.63 16.38
CA LYS A 2 10.99 -3.54 17.40
C LYS A 2 9.80 -2.77 16.83
N HIS A 3 8.60 -3.33 16.90
CA HIS A 3 7.35 -2.63 16.64
C HIS A 3 6.48 -2.67 17.90
N LYS A 4 6.10 -1.50 18.41
CA LYS A 4 5.38 -1.36 19.69
C LYS A 4 6.04 -2.13 20.85
N GLY A 5 7.38 -2.06 20.93
CA GLY A 5 8.17 -2.69 21.98
C GLY A 5 8.41 -4.21 21.82
N LYS A 6 7.81 -4.87 20.82
CA LYS A 6 7.98 -6.32 20.57
C LYS A 6 8.82 -6.56 19.32
N ASP A 7 9.56 -7.67 19.30
CA ASP A 7 10.23 -8.09 18.06
C ASP A 7 9.19 -8.43 16.99
N ALA A 8 9.40 -7.84 15.81
CA ALA A 8 8.56 -8.07 14.66
C ALA A 8 9.40 -8.07 13.38
N PHE A 9 8.95 -8.89 12.43
CA PHE A 9 9.35 -8.79 11.04
C PHE A 9 8.43 -7.77 10.34
N ARG A 10 9.00 -6.84 9.57
CA ARG A 10 8.21 -5.91 8.74
C ARG A 10 8.24 -6.38 7.32
N LEU A 11 7.06 -6.57 6.74
CA LEU A 11 6.89 -6.70 5.30
C LEU A 11 6.17 -5.44 4.80
N ILE A 12 6.75 -4.80 3.80
CA ILE A 12 6.13 -3.66 3.11
C ILE A 12 5.85 -4.10 1.68
N LEU A 13 4.58 -4.09 1.29
CA LEU A 13 4.15 -4.38 -0.07
C LEU A 13 3.74 -3.09 -0.76
N PRO A 14 4.31 -2.74 -1.93
CA PRO A 14 3.89 -1.57 -2.68
C PRO A 14 2.51 -1.80 -3.32
N GLU A 15 1.66 -0.78 -3.31
CA GLU A 15 0.37 -0.78 -3.98
C GLU A 15 0.39 0.18 -5.16
N TYR A 16 0.15 -0.35 -6.35
CA TYR A 16 0.11 0.41 -7.60
C TYR A 16 -1.33 0.62 -8.03
N TYR A 17 -1.62 1.79 -8.59
CA TYR A 17 -2.97 2.10 -9.07
C TYR A 17 -3.38 1.16 -10.20
N LYS A 18 -4.51 0.49 -10.00
CA LYS A 18 -5.21 -0.32 -11.00
C LYS A 18 -6.31 0.50 -11.65
N GLN A 19 -6.89 0.00 -12.74
CA GLN A 19 -7.88 0.74 -13.51
C GLN A 19 -9.09 1.20 -12.67
N ALA A 20 -9.59 0.35 -11.77
CA ALA A 20 -10.71 0.71 -10.88
C ALA A 20 -10.35 1.85 -9.91
N CYS A 21 -9.09 2.00 -9.52
CA CYS A 21 -8.63 3.05 -8.61
C CYS A 21 -8.75 4.45 -9.24
N LEU A 22 -8.59 4.54 -10.56
CA LEU A 22 -8.57 5.81 -11.29
C LEU A 22 -9.95 6.50 -11.35
N ASN A 23 -11.01 5.77 -11.04
CA ASN A 23 -12.36 6.35 -10.90
C ASN A 23 -12.37 7.46 -9.83
N CYS A 24 -11.59 7.29 -8.77
CA CYS A 24 -11.45 8.28 -7.69
C CYS A 24 -10.09 9.00 -7.71
N HIS A 25 -9.00 8.30 -8.00
CA HIS A 25 -7.65 8.88 -7.87
C HIS A 25 -7.05 9.41 -9.18
N GLY A 26 -7.74 9.21 -10.31
CA GLY A 26 -7.21 9.47 -11.65
C GLY A 26 -7.18 10.93 -12.08
N GLU A 27 -6.88 11.17 -13.35
CA GLU A 27 -6.90 12.50 -13.96
C GLU A 27 -8.32 12.98 -14.33
N PRO A 28 -8.55 14.30 -14.44
CA PRO A 28 -7.62 15.38 -14.11
C PRO A 28 -7.52 15.65 -12.60
N LYS A 29 -6.32 15.95 -12.13
CA LYS A 29 -6.05 16.34 -10.74
C LYS A 29 -6.97 17.48 -10.30
N GLY A 30 -7.52 17.36 -9.10
CA GLY A 30 -8.39 18.36 -8.49
C GLY A 30 -9.84 18.33 -8.96
N SER A 31 -10.19 17.53 -9.98
CA SER A 31 -11.59 17.27 -10.33
C SER A 31 -12.31 16.48 -9.24
N LYS A 32 -13.65 16.53 -9.25
CA LYS A 32 -14.46 15.85 -8.24
C LYS A 32 -14.57 14.35 -8.55
N ASP A 33 -14.36 13.49 -7.57
CA ASP A 33 -14.62 12.05 -7.67
C ASP A 33 -16.08 11.69 -7.33
N ILE A 34 -16.41 10.40 -7.44
CA ILE A 34 -17.76 9.86 -7.19
C ILE A 34 -18.23 10.02 -5.73
N THR A 35 -17.31 10.18 -4.78
CA THR A 35 -17.59 10.41 -3.37
C THR A 35 -17.71 11.89 -3.04
N GLY A 36 -17.37 12.76 -3.99
CA GLY A 36 -17.34 14.20 -3.84
C GLY A 36 -15.99 14.79 -3.43
N GLY A 37 -14.96 13.94 -3.27
CA GLY A 37 -13.57 14.33 -3.01
C GLY A 37 -12.86 14.88 -4.23
N LYS A 38 -11.60 15.30 -4.08
CA LYS A 38 -10.76 15.78 -5.19
C LYS A 38 -9.76 14.70 -5.60
N LYS A 39 -9.70 14.40 -6.89
CA LYS A 39 -8.74 13.43 -7.43
C LYS A 39 -7.29 13.92 -7.30
N GLU A 40 -6.37 13.00 -7.08
CA GLU A 40 -4.93 13.24 -7.00
C GLU A 40 -4.28 13.40 -8.39
N GLY A 41 -4.90 12.86 -9.44
CA GLY A 41 -4.38 12.93 -10.81
C GLY A 41 -3.43 11.79 -11.18
N SER A 42 -3.58 10.64 -10.53
CA SER A 42 -2.68 9.49 -10.71
C SER A 42 -2.98 8.72 -12.00
N LYS A 43 -1.99 7.97 -12.48
CA LYS A 43 -2.07 7.16 -13.71
C LYS A 43 -1.96 5.67 -13.41
N LEU A 44 -2.39 4.85 -14.38
CA LEU A 44 -2.32 3.40 -14.27
C LEU A 44 -0.86 2.95 -14.06
N GLY A 45 -0.64 2.13 -13.03
CA GLY A 45 0.69 1.60 -12.72
C GLY A 45 1.58 2.53 -11.90
N GLU A 46 1.15 3.75 -11.59
CA GLU A 46 1.87 4.60 -10.64
C GLU A 46 1.73 4.07 -9.20
N LEU A 47 2.75 4.32 -8.37
CA LEU A 47 2.75 3.94 -6.96
C LEU A 47 1.72 4.79 -6.21
N GLY A 48 0.65 4.16 -5.72
CA GLY A 48 -0.41 4.82 -4.96
C GLY A 48 -0.25 4.72 -3.45
N GLY A 49 0.56 3.77 -2.97
CA GLY A 49 0.84 3.61 -1.55
C GLY A 49 1.59 2.33 -1.23
N ALA A 50 1.50 1.90 0.02
CA ALA A 50 2.06 0.63 0.47
C ALA A 50 1.29 0.08 1.67
N ILE A 51 1.20 -1.25 1.75
CA ILE A 51 0.66 -1.95 2.91
C ILE A 51 1.83 -2.41 3.78
N SER A 52 1.81 -2.04 5.05
CA SER A 52 2.84 -2.44 6.02
C SER A 52 2.30 -3.49 6.99
N PHE A 53 2.83 -4.71 6.91
CA PHE A 53 2.56 -5.78 7.86
C PHE A 53 3.64 -5.83 8.94
N ALA A 54 3.22 -5.92 10.19
CA ALA A 54 4.10 -6.28 11.31
C ALA A 54 3.75 -7.69 11.77
N ILE A 55 4.66 -8.62 11.53
CA ILE A 55 4.46 -10.04 11.83
C ILE A 55 5.22 -10.36 13.12
N TYR A 56 4.46 -10.79 14.13
CA TYR A 56 4.98 -11.18 15.43
C TYR A 56 5.14 -12.69 15.52
N ASN A 57 5.99 -13.15 16.44
CA ASN A 57 6.27 -14.57 16.64
C ASN A 57 6.71 -15.29 15.36
N TRP A 58 7.29 -14.55 14.42
CA TRP A 58 7.81 -15.09 13.18
C TRP A 58 8.96 -16.05 13.49
N LYS A 59 8.70 -17.35 13.35
CA LYS A 59 9.70 -18.41 13.44
C LYS A 59 10.01 -18.86 12.03
N PHE A 60 11.17 -18.47 11.52
CA PHE A 60 11.74 -19.07 10.33
C PHE A 60 12.42 -20.36 10.78
N GLU A 61 11.76 -21.51 10.64
CA GLU A 61 12.52 -22.75 10.57
C GLU A 61 13.39 -22.64 9.32
N ARG A 62 14.71 -22.65 9.52
CA ARG A 62 15.69 -22.65 8.43
C ARG A 62 15.45 -23.91 7.60
N VAL A 63 14.65 -23.80 6.54
CA VAL A 63 14.69 -24.75 5.43
C VAL A 63 15.90 -24.35 4.57
N ILE A 64 17.07 -24.48 5.16
CA ILE A 64 18.34 -24.51 4.45
C ILE A 64 18.89 -25.88 4.83
N SER A 65 18.94 -26.77 3.83
CA SER A 65 19.46 -28.14 3.92
C SER A 65 20.72 -28.27 4.76
#